data_AF-A0A968IRI3-F1
#
_entry.id   AF-A0A968IRI3-F1
#
_cell.length_a   1.000
_cell.length_b   1.000
_cell.length_c   1.000
_cell.angle_alpha   90.00
_cell.angle_beta   90.00
_cell.angle_gamma   90.00
#
_symmetry.space_group_name_H-M   'P 1'
#
loop_
_entity.id
_entity.type
_entity.pdbx_description
1 polymer ?
#
loop_
_entity_poly.entity_id
_entity_poly.type
_entity_poly.pdbx_seq_one_letter_code
_entity_poly.pdbx_strand_id
1 'polypeptide(L)'
;MTVNESTRQFVRQRAKYLCEYCHSPERSSSDIFTIDHLMPKSLGGLDKTNNLALACRRCNERRYNFITGIDPETGKEVTIFNPRLQRWADHFIWITNGLMIVGTTPTGRTTCIRLDFNDEFHNQGFIQESRQLWIVGGWHPPKTDPCR
;
A
#
# COMPACT_ATOMS: atom_id res chain seq x y z
N MET A 1 9.38 22.31 2.84
CA MET A 1 10.07 21.57 3.92
C MET A 1 9.95 20.08 3.64
N THR A 2 11.11 19.41 3.62
CA THR A 2 11.27 18.01 3.19
C THR A 2 11.42 17.15 4.45
N VAL A 3 10.77 15.98 4.48
CA VAL A 3 10.95 15.00 5.58
C VAL A 3 12.44 14.67 5.70
N ASN A 4 13.02 14.86 6.88
CA ASN A 4 14.47 14.67 7.10
C ASN A 4 14.87 13.19 7.01
N GLU A 5 16.16 12.93 6.78
CA GLU A 5 16.66 11.57 6.51
C GLU A 5 16.46 10.60 7.68
N SER A 6 16.65 11.06 8.92
CA SER A 6 16.41 10.22 10.10
C SER A 6 14.95 9.78 10.22
N THR A 7 14.01 10.66 9.89
CA THR A 7 12.57 10.32 9.84
C THR A 7 12.26 9.37 8.70
N ARG A 8 12.86 9.57 7.52
CA ARG A 8 12.70 8.66 6.37
C ARG A 8 13.18 7.25 6.74
N GLN A 9 14.36 7.13 7.33
CA GLN A 9 14.91 5.85 7.75
C GLN A 9 14.06 5.18 8.84
N PHE A 10 13.58 5.94 9.82
CA PHE A 10 12.66 5.43 10.85
C PHE A 10 11.38 4.84 10.24
N VAL A 11 10.74 5.55 9.29
CA VAL A 11 9.53 5.07 8.61
C VAL A 11 9.81 3.77 7.84
N ARG A 12 10.96 3.68 7.17
CA ARG A 12 11.35 2.48 6.40
C ARG A 12 11.54 1.25 7.29
N GLN A 13 12.28 1.42 8.40
CA GLN A 13 12.53 0.35 9.36
C GLN A 13 11.24 -0.13 10.01
N ARG A 14 10.37 0.80 10.44
CA ARG A 14 9.04 0.47 10.99
C ARG A 14 8.20 -0.34 10.00
N ALA A 15 8.24 0.02 8.73
CA ALA A 15 7.53 -0.68 7.66
C ALA A 15 8.20 -2.00 7.22
N LYS A 16 9.32 -2.38 7.84
CA LYS A 16 10.15 -3.56 7.44
C LYS A 16 10.51 -3.54 5.96
N TYR A 17 10.69 -2.35 5.39
CA TYR A 17 10.96 -2.14 3.96
C TYR A 17 9.86 -2.73 3.05
N LEU A 18 8.62 -2.80 3.52
CA LEU A 18 7.44 -3.12 2.71
C LEU A 18 6.65 -1.85 2.45
N CYS A 19 6.02 -1.74 1.29
CA CYS A 19 5.02 -0.71 1.07
C CYS A 19 3.87 -0.94 2.06
N GLU A 20 3.54 0.06 2.87
CA GLU A 20 2.53 -0.09 3.94
C GLU A 20 1.09 -0.20 3.41
N TYR A 21 0.89 -0.14 2.09
CA TYR A 21 -0.40 -0.32 1.42
C TYR A 21 -0.49 -1.69 0.74
N CYS A 22 0.37 -1.95 -0.25
CA CYS A 22 0.30 -3.18 -1.06
C CYS A 22 1.27 -4.27 -0.59
N HIS A 23 2.05 -4.02 0.46
CA HIS A 23 3.03 -4.95 1.03
C HIS A 23 4.08 -5.49 0.04
N SER A 24 4.25 -4.85 -1.11
CA SER A 24 5.37 -5.12 -2.02
C SER A 24 6.69 -4.78 -1.33
N PRO A 25 7.72 -5.63 -1.46
CA PRO A 25 9.00 -5.38 -0.82
C PRO A 25 9.82 -4.34 -1.58
N GLU A 26 10.46 -3.41 -0.87
CA GLU A 26 11.24 -2.35 -1.49
C GLU A 26 12.40 -2.88 -2.35
N ARG A 27 13.02 -3.97 -1.91
CA ARG A 27 14.08 -4.67 -2.66
C ARG A 27 13.65 -5.22 -4.02
N SER A 28 12.35 -5.27 -4.33
CA SER A 28 11.86 -5.69 -5.65
C SER A 28 11.69 -4.54 -6.64
N SER A 29 12.00 -3.32 -6.23
CA SER A 29 11.99 -2.12 -7.05
C SER A 29 13.42 -1.68 -7.39
N SER A 30 13.61 -1.13 -8.59
CA SER A 30 14.86 -0.49 -8.99
C SER A 30 15.10 0.83 -8.25
N ASP A 31 14.03 1.49 -7.82
CA ASP A 31 14.07 2.72 -7.03
C ASP A 31 13.64 2.48 -5.59
N ILE A 32 14.19 3.30 -4.68
CA ILE A 32 13.74 3.36 -3.30
C ILE A 32 12.28 3.84 -3.22
N PHE A 33 11.52 3.30 -2.26
CA PHE A 33 10.17 3.76 -2.00
C PHE A 33 10.17 5.17 -1.41
N THR A 34 9.03 5.82 -1.59
CA THR A 34 8.77 7.20 -1.18
C THR A 34 8.12 7.25 0.20
N ILE A 35 8.20 8.42 0.84
CA ILE A 35 7.43 8.70 2.06
C ILE A 35 6.15 9.41 1.66
N ASP A 36 5.02 8.80 1.97
CA ASP A 36 3.68 9.32 1.72
C ASP A 36 3.06 9.89 3.00
N HIS A 37 2.19 10.88 2.84
CA HIS A 37 1.46 11.56 3.90
C HIS A 37 0.01 11.08 3.98
N LEU A 38 -0.34 10.41 5.07
CA LEU A 38 -1.67 9.83 5.31
C LEU A 38 -2.78 10.87 5.37
N MET A 39 -2.51 12.02 5.99
CA MET A 39 -3.18 13.28 5.69
C MET A 39 -2.29 14.01 4.70
N PRO A 40 -2.70 14.20 3.44
CA PRO A 40 -1.89 14.86 2.42
C PRO A 40 -1.50 16.29 2.83
N LYS A 41 -0.33 16.76 2.37
CA LYS A 41 0.11 18.14 2.63
C LYS A 41 -0.87 19.18 2.09
N SER A 42 -1.48 18.92 0.94
CA SER A 42 -2.51 19.78 0.34
C SER A 42 -3.77 19.91 1.20
N LEU A 43 -3.98 19.01 2.16
CA LEU A 43 -5.07 19.02 3.13
C LEU A 43 -4.58 19.37 4.55
N GLY A 44 -3.39 19.97 4.69
CA GLY A 44 -2.84 20.40 5.99
C GLY A 44 -2.04 19.34 6.74
N GLY A 45 -1.68 18.23 6.09
CA GLY A 45 -0.85 17.17 6.65
C GLY A 45 0.53 17.62 7.12
N LEU A 46 0.96 17.13 8.28
CA LEU A 46 2.26 17.45 8.89
C LEU A 46 3.31 16.38 8.59
N ASP A 47 4.60 16.77 8.64
CA ASP A 47 5.77 15.89 8.53
C ASP A 47 6.04 15.09 9.83
N LYS A 48 4.98 14.61 10.51
CA LYS A 48 5.08 13.83 11.76
C LYS A 48 5.06 12.35 11.47
N THR A 49 5.86 11.53 12.16
CA THR A 49 5.97 10.08 11.94
C THR A 49 4.65 9.31 11.98
N ASN A 50 3.67 9.79 12.76
CA ASN A 50 2.31 9.24 12.84
C ASN A 50 1.40 9.63 11.65
N ASN A 51 1.87 10.49 10.74
CA ASN A 51 1.23 10.87 9.49
C ASN A 51 1.99 10.34 8.26
N LEU A 52 3.10 9.62 8.46
CA LEU A 52 3.96 9.15 7.37
C LEU A 52 3.83 7.65 7.17
N ALA A 53 3.83 7.23 5.90
CA ALA A 53 3.86 5.83 5.50
C ALA A 53 4.94 5.58 4.43
N LEU A 54 5.57 4.40 4.45
CA LEU A 54 6.42 3.97 3.34
C LEU A 54 5.55 3.49 2.17
N ALA A 55 5.70 4.09 1.00
CA ALA A 55 4.87 3.80 -0.16
C ALA A 55 5.71 3.55 -1.42
N CYS A 56 5.46 2.44 -2.11
CA CYS A 56 5.99 2.25 -3.45
C CYS A 56 5.44 3.32 -4.39
N ARG A 57 6.16 3.60 -5.49
CA ARG A 57 5.77 4.64 -6.46
C ARG A 57 4.32 4.48 -6.92
N ARG A 58 3.92 3.26 -7.28
CA ARG A 58 2.55 2.93 -7.74
C ARG A 58 1.48 3.33 -6.72
N CYS A 59 1.64 2.91 -5.45
CA CYS A 59 0.64 3.23 -4.44
C CYS A 59 0.63 4.73 -4.12
N ASN A 60 1.80 5.37 -4.01
CA ASN A 60 1.87 6.79 -3.70
C ASN A 60 1.21 7.66 -4.78
N GLU A 61 1.55 7.42 -6.05
CA GLU A 61 0.99 8.18 -7.18
C GLU A 61 -0.53 8.02 -7.31
N ARG A 62 -1.04 6.79 -7.12
CA ARG A 62 -2.48 6.52 -7.20
C ARG A 62 -3.26 7.01 -6.00
N ARG A 63 -2.63 7.00 -4.82
CA ARG A 63 -3.22 7.58 -3.62
C ARG A 63 -3.34 9.09 -3.76
N TYR A 64 -2.30 9.74 -4.31
CA TYR A 64 -2.25 11.18 -4.52
C TYR A 64 -2.64 11.94 -3.24
N ASN A 65 -3.71 12.73 -3.27
CA ASN A 65 -4.28 13.42 -2.11
C ASN A 65 -5.60 12.81 -1.61
N PHE A 66 -5.95 11.60 -2.05
CA PHE A 66 -7.20 10.96 -1.65
C PHE A 66 -7.07 10.33 -0.26
N ILE A 67 -8.10 10.59 0.56
CA ILE A 67 -8.27 9.97 1.89
C ILE A 67 -9.53 9.10 1.96
N THR A 68 -10.37 9.16 0.94
CA THR A 68 -11.61 8.38 0.80
C THR A 68 -11.69 7.76 -0.59
N GLY A 69 -12.62 6.81 -0.74
CA GLY A 69 -13.08 6.32 -2.02
C GLY A 69 -14.46 5.69 -1.91
N ILE A 70 -14.98 5.22 -3.03
CA ILE A 70 -16.28 4.55 -3.08
C ILE A 70 -16.08 3.05 -2.93
N ASP A 71 -16.76 2.44 -1.94
CA ASP A 71 -16.78 1.00 -1.79
C ASP A 71 -17.58 0.37 -2.94
N PRO A 72 -16.98 -0.50 -3.75
CA PRO A 72 -17.63 -1.06 -4.94
C PRO A 72 -18.88 -1.89 -4.63
N GLU A 73 -18.96 -2.49 -3.44
CA GLU A 73 -20.12 -3.31 -3.07
C GLU A 73 -21.31 -2.48 -2.59
N THR A 74 -21.06 -1.41 -1.83
CA THR A 74 -22.13 -0.64 -1.17
C THR A 74 -22.42 0.70 -1.83
N GLY A 75 -21.54 1.18 -2.71
CA GLY A 75 -21.62 2.51 -3.32
C GLY A 75 -21.39 3.67 -2.33
N LYS A 76 -21.03 3.39 -1.08
CA LYS A 76 -20.80 4.40 -0.05
C LYS A 76 -19.38 4.93 -0.10
N GLU A 77 -19.21 6.21 0.17
CA GLU A 77 -17.91 6.78 0.43
C GLU A 77 -17.38 6.28 1.78
N VAL A 78 -16.15 5.74 1.78
CA VAL A 78 -15.46 5.26 2.98
C VAL A 78 -14.00 5.71 2.95
N THR A 79 -13.39 5.85 4.14
CA THR A 79 -11.97 6.15 4.28
C THR A 79 -11.13 5.00 3.74
N ILE A 80 -10.08 5.32 2.98
CA ILE A 80 -9.08 4.33 2.54
C ILE A 80 -8.16 3.93 3.70
N PHE A 81 -7.46 2.81 3.53
CA PHE A 81 -6.67 2.19 4.58
C PHE A 81 -5.59 3.13 5.16
N ASN A 82 -5.49 3.14 6.48
CA ASN A 82 -4.51 3.91 7.22
C ASN A 82 -3.63 2.99 8.10
N PRO A 83 -2.37 2.71 7.72
CA PRO A 83 -1.46 1.82 8.46
C PRO A 83 -1.05 2.32 9.86
N ARG A 84 -1.47 3.52 10.26
CA ARG A 84 -1.26 4.05 11.62
C ARG A 84 -2.43 3.78 12.55
N LEU A 85 -3.61 3.47 11.99
CA LEU A 85 -4.84 3.25 12.75
C LEU A 85 -5.37 1.83 12.58
N GLN A 86 -4.94 1.11 11.54
CA GLN A 86 -5.51 -0.17 11.12
C GLN A 86 -4.44 -1.22 10.89
N ARG A 87 -4.78 -2.49 11.11
CA ARG A 87 -3.90 -3.63 10.81
C ARG A 87 -4.19 -4.13 9.42
N TRP A 88 -3.15 -4.35 8.61
CA TRP A 88 -3.30 -4.79 7.23
C TRP A 88 -4.11 -6.10 7.12
N ALA A 89 -3.80 -7.08 7.96
CA ALA A 89 -4.44 -8.40 7.98
C ALA A 89 -5.94 -8.39 8.32
N ASP A 90 -6.46 -7.29 8.88
CA ASP A 90 -7.90 -7.15 9.17
C ASP A 90 -8.68 -6.72 7.92
N HIS A 91 -8.00 -6.09 6.95
CA HIS A 91 -8.64 -5.47 5.78
C HIS A 91 -8.29 -6.14 4.46
N PHE A 92 -7.18 -6.90 4.41
CA PHE A 92 -6.65 -7.47 3.19
C PHE A 92 -6.20 -8.91 3.38
N ILE A 93 -6.24 -9.65 2.28
CA ILE A 93 -5.69 -11.00 2.17
C ILE A 93 -5.02 -11.18 0.82
N TRP A 94 -3.88 -11.88 0.82
CA TRP A 94 -3.28 -12.38 -0.40
C TRP A 94 -4.05 -13.61 -0.89
N ILE A 95 -4.36 -13.66 -2.18
CA ILE A 95 -4.96 -14.84 -2.82
C ILE A 95 -4.11 -15.28 -4.01
N THR A 96 -4.45 -16.45 -4.56
CA THR A 96 -3.76 -17.03 -5.70
C THR A 96 -2.27 -17.17 -5.38
N ASN A 97 -1.98 -17.70 -4.18
CA ASN A 97 -0.62 -17.90 -3.67
C ASN A 97 0.24 -16.62 -3.66
N GLY A 98 -0.34 -15.48 -3.29
CA GLY A 98 0.39 -14.21 -3.18
C GLY A 98 0.34 -13.32 -4.42
N LEU A 99 -0.36 -13.71 -5.48
CA LEU A 99 -0.38 -12.93 -6.73
C LEU A 99 -1.34 -11.74 -6.69
N MET A 100 -2.45 -11.86 -5.97
CA MET A 100 -3.48 -10.82 -5.91
C MET A 100 -3.79 -10.43 -4.46
N ILE A 101 -4.19 -9.19 -4.27
CA ILE A 101 -4.69 -8.68 -2.99
C ILE A 101 -6.20 -8.51 -3.12
N VAL A 102 -6.95 -9.04 -2.16
CA VAL A 102 -8.39 -8.78 -2.02
C VAL A 102 -8.65 -8.03 -0.73
N GLY A 103 -9.50 -7.01 -0.81
CA GLY A 103 -10.04 -6.32 0.35
C GLY A 103 -11.21 -7.10 0.95
N THR A 104 -11.16 -7.39 2.25
CA THR A 104 -12.17 -8.18 2.99
C THR A 104 -13.18 -7.31 3.75
N THR A 105 -13.03 -5.99 3.66
CA THR A 105 -13.84 -4.97 4.35
C THR A 105 -14.14 -3.82 3.38
N PRO A 106 -15.12 -2.95 3.67
CA PRO A 106 -15.37 -1.76 2.84
C PRO A 106 -14.11 -0.90 2.64
N THR A 107 -13.35 -0.62 3.70
CA THR A 107 -12.05 0.09 3.61
C THR A 107 -11.05 -0.66 2.74
N GLY A 108 -10.94 -1.98 2.90
CA GLY A 108 -10.03 -2.81 2.13
C GLY A 108 -10.34 -2.77 0.63
N ARG A 109 -11.60 -3.06 0.24
CA ARG A 109 -12.02 -3.06 -1.17
C ARG A 109 -11.85 -1.69 -1.82
N THR A 110 -12.25 -0.64 -1.11
CA THR A 110 -12.08 0.74 -1.57
C THR A 110 -10.62 1.07 -1.80
N THR A 111 -9.73 0.64 -0.90
CA THR A 111 -8.29 0.84 -1.04
C THR A 111 -7.73 0.06 -2.22
N CYS A 112 -8.12 -1.21 -2.40
CA CYS A 112 -7.68 -2.05 -3.53
C CYS A 112 -8.02 -1.39 -4.87
N ILE A 113 -9.23 -0.84 -5.02
CA ILE A 113 -9.64 -0.13 -6.23
C ILE A 113 -8.91 1.20 -6.35
N ARG A 114 -8.93 2.04 -5.30
CA ARG A 114 -8.30 3.37 -5.33
C ARG A 114 -6.83 3.31 -5.70
N LEU A 115 -6.10 2.34 -5.16
CA LEU A 115 -4.67 2.15 -5.37
C LEU A 115 -4.36 1.13 -6.47
N ASP A 116 -5.38 0.57 -7.10
CA ASP A 116 -5.30 -0.40 -8.19
C ASP A 116 -4.28 -1.52 -7.89
N PHE A 117 -4.43 -2.15 -6.72
CA PHE A 117 -3.46 -3.11 -6.16
C PHE A 117 -3.09 -4.25 -7.09
N ASN A 118 -3.99 -4.61 -8.01
CA ASN A 118 -3.86 -5.72 -8.94
C ASN A 118 -3.61 -5.28 -10.39
N ASP A 119 -3.43 -3.99 -10.67
CA ASP A 119 -3.27 -3.43 -12.04
C ASP A 119 -4.44 -3.75 -12.97
N GLU A 120 -5.66 -3.74 -12.45
CA GLU A 120 -6.87 -3.94 -13.24
C GLU A 120 -7.18 -2.73 -14.14
N PHE A 121 -6.74 -1.53 -13.75
CA PHE A 121 -7.07 -0.29 -14.47
C PHE A 121 -5.92 0.33 -15.26
N HIS A 122 -4.67 0.26 -14.77
CA HIS A 122 -3.57 1.02 -15.37
C HIS A 122 -2.54 0.21 -16.15
N ASN A 123 -2.31 -1.06 -15.80
CA ASN A 123 -1.17 -1.82 -16.36
C ASN A 123 -1.49 -3.27 -16.70
N GLN A 124 -2.76 -3.58 -17.00
CA GLN A 124 -3.19 -4.89 -17.52
C GLN A 124 -2.62 -6.10 -16.72
N GLY A 125 -2.57 -5.99 -15.40
CA GLY A 125 -2.06 -7.07 -14.53
C GLY A 125 -0.54 -7.19 -14.39
N PHE A 126 0.27 -6.25 -14.89
CA PHE A 126 1.74 -6.34 -14.85
C PHE A 126 2.35 -6.60 -13.46
N ILE A 127 1.76 -6.03 -12.39
CA ILE A 127 2.21 -6.35 -11.01
C ILE A 127 2.12 -7.84 -10.69
N GLN A 128 1.16 -8.56 -11.26
CA GLN A 128 0.95 -9.98 -11.01
C GLN A 128 2.11 -10.79 -11.63
N GLU A 129 2.56 -10.42 -12.83
CA GLU A 129 3.78 -10.99 -13.45
C GLU A 129 5.03 -10.72 -12.59
N SER A 130 5.16 -9.49 -12.08
CA SER A 130 6.27 -9.14 -11.18
C SER A 130 6.23 -9.98 -9.89
N ARG A 131 5.04 -10.15 -9.28
CA ARG A 131 4.85 -10.97 -8.07
C ARG A 131 5.18 -12.44 -8.31
N GLN A 132 4.90 -13.00 -9.50
CA GLN A 132 5.32 -14.37 -9.85
C GLN A 132 6.84 -14.53 -9.72
N LEU A 133 7.62 -13.59 -10.27
CA LEU A 133 9.08 -13.61 -10.16
C LEU A 133 9.54 -13.43 -8.71
N TRP A 134 8.89 -12.57 -7.92
CA TRP A 134 9.24 -12.36 -6.51
C TRP A 134 8.95 -13.58 -5.63
N ILE A 135 7.91 -14.35 -5.96
CA ILE A 135 7.59 -15.63 -5.32
C ILE A 135 8.70 -16.65 -5.61
N VAL A 136 9.14 -16.77 -6.87
CA VAL A 136 10.28 -17.63 -7.24
C VAL A 136 11.55 -17.23 -6.47
N GLY A 137 11.78 -15.93 -6.28
CA GLY A 137 12.89 -15.41 -5.47
C GLY A 137 12.73 -15.60 -3.95
N GLY A 138 11.56 -16.04 -3.47
CA GLY A 138 11.27 -16.23 -2.04
C GLY A 138 11.11 -14.93 -1.25
N TRP A 139 10.81 -13.80 -1.92
CA TRP A 139 10.67 -12.48 -1.28
C TRP A 139 9.23 -12.09 -1.00
N HIS A 140 8.27 -12.80 -1.61
CA HIS A 140 6.85 -12.45 -1.64
C HIS A 140 5.96 -13.71 -1.56
N PRO A 141 4.76 -13.64 -0.96
CA PRO A 141 4.26 -12.55 -0.10
C PRO A 141 4.96 -12.51 1.27
N PRO A 142 4.81 -11.42 2.05
CA PRO A 142 5.32 -11.40 3.42
C PRO A 142 4.73 -12.53 4.27
N LYS A 143 5.59 -13.30 4.95
CA LYS A 143 5.19 -14.50 5.73
C LYS A 143 4.18 -14.21 6.84
N THR A 144 4.09 -12.98 7.31
CA THR A 144 3.18 -12.55 8.37
C THR A 144 1.80 -12.17 7.86
N ASP A 145 1.62 -12.04 6.55
CA ASP A 145 0.34 -11.66 5.97
C ASP A 145 -0.56 -12.89 5.80
N PRO A 146 -1.88 -12.73 5.95
CA PRO A 146 -2.81 -13.78 5.58
C PRO A 146 -2.73 -14.06 4.08
N CYS A 147 -2.62 -15.34 3.72
CA CYS A 147 -2.53 -15.80 2.34
C CYS A 147 -3.36 -17.07 2.15
N ARG A 148 -4.07 -17.17 1.02
CA ARG A 148 -4.88 -18.31 0.61
C ARG A 148 -4.56 -18.75 -0.82
#